data_AF-A0A385TP47-F1
#
_entry.id   AF-A0A385TP47-F1
#
_cell.length_a   1.000
_cell.length_b   1.000
_cell.length_c   1.000
_cell.angle_alpha   90.00
_cell.angle_beta   90.00
_cell.angle_gamma   90.00
#
_symmetry.space_group_name_H-M   'P 1'
#
loop_
_entity.id
_entity.type
_entity.pdbx_description
1 polymer ?
#
loop_
_entity_poly.entity_id
_entity_poly.type
_entity_poly.pdbx_seq_one_letter_code
_entity_poly.pdbx_strand_id
1 'polypeptide(L)'
;MDKIMTVSLAFDHKEEGTILVGVNPELDSLSYPEIESKIGDRIILKHDDHETIHEVRSIQISNSMANKKNIGISVGKNITTKDIQVGSVVYSHK
;
A
#
# COMPACT_ATOMS: atom_id res chain seq x y z
N MET A 1 9.94 -3.50 -10.78
CA MET A 1 8.66 -3.09 -10.15
C MET A 1 7.78 -4.31 -10.02
N ASP A 2 7.50 -4.72 -8.79
CA ASP A 2 6.51 -5.75 -8.51
C ASP A 2 5.21 -5.06 -8.09
N LYS A 3 4.06 -5.55 -8.55
CA LYS A 3 2.76 -5.06 -8.08
C LYS A 3 2.58 -5.46 -6.61
N ILE A 4 2.31 -4.49 -5.74
CA ILE A 4 2.03 -4.71 -4.32
C ILE A 4 0.55 -4.93 -4.11
N MET A 5 -0.29 -3.96 -4.50
CA MET A 5 -1.74 -4.03 -4.34
C MET A 5 -2.46 -3.02 -5.22
N THR A 6 -3.74 -3.26 -5.47
CA THR A 6 -4.65 -2.20 -5.94
C THR A 6 -5.30 -1.55 -4.72
N VAL A 7 -5.31 -0.22 -4.67
CA VAL A 7 -5.91 0.56 -3.59
C VAL A 7 -7.42 0.41 -3.65
N SER A 8 -8.01 -0.22 -2.63
CA SER A 8 -9.46 -0.35 -2.47
C SER A 8 -10.05 0.70 -1.53
N LEU A 9 -9.23 1.23 -0.62
CA LEU A 9 -9.60 2.28 0.32
C LEU A 9 -8.38 3.13 0.65
N ALA A 10 -8.59 4.44 0.81
CA ALA A 10 -7.60 5.34 1.39
C ALA A 10 -8.29 6.20 2.46
N PHE A 11 -7.63 6.43 3.60
CA PHE A 11 -8.14 7.31 4.64
C PHE A 11 -7.00 8.03 5.37
N ASP A 12 -7.27 9.22 5.91
CA ASP A 12 -6.30 10.00 6.66
C ASP A 12 -6.34 9.61 8.14
N HIS A 13 -5.18 9.22 8.69
CA HIS A 13 -5.00 8.96 10.11
C HIS A 13 -4.20 10.09 10.76
N LYS A 14 -4.63 10.52 11.96
CA LYS A 14 -4.08 11.71 12.64
C LYS A 14 -2.57 11.61 12.91
N GLU A 15 -2.10 10.41 13.26
CA GLU A 15 -0.70 10.17 13.64
C GLU A 15 0.12 9.61 12.48
N GLU A 16 -0.43 8.62 11.80
CA GLU A 16 0.26 7.86 10.75
C GLU A 16 0.31 8.60 9.41
N GLY A 17 -0.60 9.55 9.16
CA GLY A 17 -0.78 10.17 7.84
C GLY A 17 -1.78 9.38 6.98
N THR A 18 -1.70 9.50 5.67
CA THR A 18 -2.63 8.80 4.78
C THR A 18 -2.27 7.33 4.68
N ILE A 19 -3.27 6.48 4.91
CA ILE A 19 -3.16 5.03 4.85
C ILE A 19 -3.85 4.54 3.58
N LEU A 20 -3.09 3.82 2.76
CA LEU A 20 -3.56 3.07 1.60
C LEU A 20 -3.89 1.65 2.02
N VAL A 21 -5.05 1.15 1.63
CA VAL A 21 -5.47 -0.23 1.90
C VAL A 21 -5.75 -0.94 0.60
N GLY A 22 -5.31 -2.20 0.52
CA GLY A 22 -5.55 -3.07 -0.62
C GLY A 22 -5.32 -4.53 -0.29
N VAL A 23 -5.56 -5.37 -1.29
CA VAL A 23 -5.30 -6.81 -1.24
C VAL A 23 -4.50 -7.22 -2.47
N ASN A 24 -3.71 -8.27 -2.31
CA ASN A 24 -3.07 -8.94 -3.44
C ASN A 24 -2.96 -10.44 -3.16
N PRO A 25 -3.78 -11.27 -3.82
CA PRO A 25 -3.77 -12.71 -3.61
C PRO A 25 -2.42 -13.38 -3.87
N GLU A 26 -1.56 -12.79 -4.71
CA GLU A 26 -0.21 -13.31 -4.97
C GLU A 26 0.71 -13.21 -3.75
N LEU A 27 0.37 -12.35 -2.78
CA LEU A 27 1.12 -12.18 -1.54
C LEU A 27 0.57 -13.05 -0.40
N ASP A 28 -0.58 -13.71 -0.58
CA ASP A 28 -1.23 -14.52 0.47
C ASP A 28 -0.33 -15.66 0.98
N SER A 29 0.52 -16.22 0.10
CA SER A 29 1.43 -17.32 0.44
C SER A 29 2.73 -16.90 1.11
N LEU A 30 3.03 -15.60 1.15
CA LEU A 30 4.28 -15.08 1.72
C LEU A 30 4.16 -14.91 3.23
N SER A 31 5.27 -14.83 3.95
CA SER A 31 5.31 -14.37 5.34
C SER A 31 5.16 -12.85 5.45
N TYR A 32 4.96 -12.32 6.65
CA TYR A 32 4.85 -10.87 6.86
C TYR A 32 6.18 -10.16 6.53
N PRO A 33 7.36 -10.63 7.00
CA PRO A 33 8.63 -10.01 6.63
C PRO A 33 8.93 -10.02 5.14
N GLU A 34 8.51 -11.05 4.40
CA GLU A 34 8.67 -11.11 2.94
C GLU A 34 7.83 -10.04 2.23
N ILE A 35 6.62 -9.76 2.72
CA ILE A 35 5.75 -8.71 2.18
C ILE A 35 6.33 -7.34 2.51
N GLU A 36 6.76 -7.12 3.76
CA GLU A 36 7.41 -5.87 4.17
C GLU A 36 8.67 -5.59 3.34
N SER A 37 9.51 -6.61 3.12
CA SER A 37 10.70 -6.51 2.26
C SER A 37 10.35 -6.23 0.78
N LYS A 38 9.23 -6.76 0.29
CA LYS A 38 8.74 -6.46 -1.07
C LYS A 38 8.25 -5.02 -1.21
N ILE A 39 7.59 -4.48 -0.19
CA ILE A 39 7.10 -3.09 -0.16
C ILE A 39 8.28 -2.12 -0.05
N GLY A 40 9.18 -2.36 0.91
CA GLY A 40 10.36 -1.52 1.16
C GLY A 40 10.01 -0.15 1.75
N ASP A 41 11.01 0.74 1.75
CA ASP A 41 10.89 2.07 2.36
C ASP A 41 10.22 3.11 1.46
N ARG A 42 9.99 2.75 0.19
CA ARG A 42 9.39 3.63 -0.83
C ARG A 42 8.49 2.81 -1.74
N ILE A 43 7.40 3.42 -2.17
CA ILE A 43 6.48 2.84 -3.14
C ILE A 43 6.21 3.79 -4.29
N ILE A 44 5.78 3.21 -5.40
CA ILE A 44 5.22 3.93 -6.53
C ILE A 44 3.69 3.81 -6.47
N LEU A 45 3.00 4.93 -6.46
CA LEU A 45 1.55 5.01 -6.62
C LEU A 45 1.24 5.46 -8.05
N LYS A 46 0.55 4.62 -8.80
CA LYS A 46 0.19 4.87 -10.20
C LYS A 46 -1.32 4.91 -10.40
N HIS A 47 -1.79 5.93 -11.11
CA HIS A 47 -3.16 6.05 -11.60
C HIS A 47 -3.13 6.53 -13.05
N ASP A 48 -3.68 5.74 -13.97
CA ASP A 48 -3.56 5.96 -15.43
C ASP A 48 -2.09 6.21 -15.84
N ASP A 49 -1.83 7.35 -16.47
CA ASP A 49 -0.50 7.79 -16.92
C ASP A 49 0.26 8.60 -15.86
N HIS A 50 -0.31 8.80 -14.67
CA HIS A 50 0.31 9.54 -13.58
C HIS A 50 0.98 8.62 -12.57
N GLU A 51 2.22 8.93 -12.24
CA GLU A 51 3.04 8.16 -11.30
C GLU A 51 3.65 9.09 -10.26
N THR A 52 3.60 8.69 -8.99
CA THR A 52 4.20 9.41 -7.86
C THR A 52 4.94 8.44 -6.95
N ILE A 53 6.03 8.91 -6.33
CA ILE A 53 6.83 8.10 -5.39
C ILE A 53 6.59 8.63 -3.98
N HIS A 54 6.34 7.72 -3.04
CA HIS A 54 6.07 8.05 -1.63
C HIS A 54 6.97 7.25 -0.69
N GLU A 55 7.36 7.86 0.41
CA GLU A 55 8.01 7.16 1.53
C GLU A 55 6.99 6.30 2.26
N VAL A 56 7.38 5.09 2.64
CA VAL A 56 6.60 4.21 3.50
C VAL A 56 6.93 4.52 4.94
N ARG A 57 5.92 4.92 5.71
CA ARG A 57 6.05 5.22 7.14
C ARG A 57 5.81 3.99 8.01
N SER A 58 4.82 3.20 7.65
CA SER A 58 4.45 1.98 8.36
C SER A 58 3.71 1.04 7.43
N ILE A 59 3.84 -0.26 7.71
CA ILE A 59 3.15 -1.34 7.00
C ILE A 59 2.32 -2.09 8.04
N GLN A 60 1.05 -2.34 7.72
CA GLN A 60 0.17 -3.16 8.54
C GLN A 60 -0.36 -4.31 7.70
N ILE A 61 -0.23 -5.53 8.20
CA ILE A 61 -0.71 -6.73 7.53
C ILE A 61 -1.67 -7.44 8.47
N SER A 62 -2.89 -7.68 8.00
CA SER A 62 -3.89 -8.47 8.72
C SER A 62 -4.44 -9.59 7.84
N ASN A 63 -4.96 -10.62 8.49
CA ASN A 63 -5.61 -11.73 7.80
C ASN A 63 -7.13 -11.60 7.90
N SER A 64 -7.81 -11.80 6.79
CA SER A 64 -9.25 -12.02 6.77
C SER A 64 -9.59 -13.42 7.32
N MET A 65 -10.88 -13.68 7.55
CA MET A 65 -11.36 -15.00 7.95
C MET A 65 -11.02 -16.13 6.96
N ALA A 66 -10.79 -15.79 5.69
CA ALA A 66 -10.38 -16.73 4.64
C ALA A 66 -8.86 -16.86 4.51
N ASN A 67 -8.09 -16.40 5.50
CA ASN A 67 -6.62 -16.30 5.47
C ASN A 67 -6.08 -15.50 4.26
N LYS A 68 -6.86 -14.51 3.79
CA LYS A 68 -6.43 -13.56 2.77
C LYS A 68 -5.79 -12.36 3.43
N LYS A 69 -4.71 -11.83 2.85
CA LYS A 69 -3.98 -10.72 3.44
C LYS A 69 -4.57 -9.39 3.01
N ASN A 70 -4.86 -8.56 3.99
CA ASN A 70 -5.12 -7.14 3.81
C ASN A 70 -3.85 -6.38 4.15
N ILE A 71 -3.46 -5.47 3.27
CA ILE A 71 -2.24 -4.68 3.37
C ILE A 71 -2.63 -3.22 3.55
N GLY A 72 -2.14 -2.62 4.63
CA GLY A 72 -2.18 -1.20 4.90
C GLY A 72 -0.78 -0.61 4.75
N ILE A 73 -0.64 0.49 4.01
CA ILE A 73 0.62 1.21 3.83
C ILE A 73 0.39 2.66 4.18
N SER A 74 1.10 3.17 5.17
CA SER A 74 1.11 4.60 5.46
C SER A 74 2.15 5.32 4.60
N VAL A 75 1.74 6.41 3.94
CA VAL A 75 2.59 7.25 3.08
C VAL A 75 2.89 8.63 3.68
N GLY A 76 2.56 8.85 4.95
CA GLY A 76 2.83 10.10 5.67
C GLY A 76 1.81 11.20 5.38
N LYS A 77 2.16 12.45 5.75
CA LYS A 77 1.22 13.61 5.79
C LYS A 77 1.33 14.57 4.61
N ASN A 78 2.25 14.32 3.69
CA ASN A 78 2.50 15.19 2.53
C ASN A 78 1.49 14.95 1.40
N ILE A 79 0.78 13.83 1.47
CA ILE A 79 -0.33 13.47 0.60
C ILE A 79 -1.57 13.32 1.48
N THR A 80 -2.75 13.55 0.91
CA THR A 80 -4.03 13.31 1.59
C THR A 80 -4.89 12.36 0.77
N THR A 81 -5.93 11.84 1.38
CA THR A 81 -6.96 11.03 0.68
C THR A 81 -7.52 11.67 -0.58
N LYS A 82 -7.56 13.01 -0.67
CA LYS A 82 -8.08 13.74 -1.83
C LYS A 82 -7.19 13.60 -3.06
N ASP A 83 -5.91 13.30 -2.85
CA ASP A 83 -4.91 13.15 -3.89
C ASP A 83 -4.80 11.69 -4.37
N ILE A 84 -5.47 10.76 -3.68
CA ILE A 84 -5.40 9.32 -3.94
C ILE A 84 -6.72 8.84 -4.53
N GLN A 85 -6.65 8.33 -5.75
CA GLN A 85 -7.81 7.74 -6.40
C GLN A 85 -7.91 6.25 -6.06
N VAL A 86 -9.08 5.79 -5.60
CA VAL A 86 -9.38 4.36 -5.47
C VAL A 86 -9.24 3.69 -6.83
N GLY A 87 -8.65 2.49 -6.86
CA GLY A 87 -8.27 1.80 -8.10
C GLY A 87 -6.83 2.06 -8.55
N SER A 88 -6.13 3.05 -7.96
CA SER A 88 -4.69 3.22 -8.16
C SER A 88 -3.93 1.96 -7.78
N VAL A 89 -2.77 1.75 -8.39
CA VAL A 89 -1.94 0.56 -8.16
C VAL A 89 -0.65 0.96 -7.47
N VAL A 90 -0.33 0.24 -6.39
CA VAL A 90 0.92 0.37 -5.67
C VAL A 90 1.93 -0.63 -6.22
N TYR A 91 3.13 -0.16 -6.51
CA TYR A 91 4.27 -0.98 -6.94
C TYR A 91 5.46 -0.76 -6.01
N SER A 92 6.35 -1.76 -5.94
CA SER A 92 7.62 -1.64 -5.22
C SER A 92 8.58 -0.68 -5.94
N HIS A 93 9.22 0.18 -5.16
CA HIS A 93 10.31 1.05 -5.61
C HIS A 93 11.64 0.45 -5.12
N LYS A 94 12.21 -0.45 -5.92
CA LYS A 94 13.53 -1.04 -5.68
C LYS A 94 14.59 -0.30 -6.48
#